data_AF-A0A9Y4KEH0-F1
#
_entry.id   AF-A0A9Y4KEH0-F1
#
_cell.length_a   1.000
_cell.length_b   1.000
_cell.length_c   1.000
_cell.angle_alpha   90.00
_cell.angle_beta   90.00
_cell.angle_gamma   90.00
#
_symmetry.space_group_name_H-M   'P 1'
#
loop_
_entity.id
_entity.type
_entity.pdbx_description
1 polymer ?
#
loop_
_entity_poly.entity_id
_entity_poly.type
_entity_poly.pdbx_seq_one_letter_code
_entity_poly.pdbx_strand_id
1 'polypeptide(L)'
;MLEISREQIESWKVELAQKLSQDKADIVVTVVTLDYGMKKKDPINHTYFYRKNDFTNGFKIPESQKSRLLPTTFSEKFIRVYCKKSKSETDLEEAQEHFRDWCKKKGFPPPEAEAIPGSEVPQAKSTE
;
A
#
# COMPACT_ATOMS: atom_id res chain seq x y z
N MET A 1 -12.03 7.95 1.39
CA MET A 1 -10.94 7.20 2.05
C MET A 1 -11.04 7.41 3.55
N LEU A 2 -11.42 6.35 4.25
CA LEU A 2 -11.54 6.30 5.70
C LEU A 2 -10.16 6.46 6.34
N GLU A 3 -10.09 7.23 7.41
CA GLU A 3 -8.91 7.21 8.29
C GLU A 3 -8.89 5.88 9.02
N ILE A 4 -7.74 5.19 8.99
CA ILE A 4 -7.58 3.93 9.71
C ILE A 4 -7.16 4.35 11.11
N SER A 5 -8.00 4.06 12.11
CA SER A 5 -7.76 4.48 13.48
C SER A 5 -6.74 3.57 14.18
N ARG A 6 -6.20 4.04 15.30
CA ARG A 6 -5.27 3.21 16.11
C ARG A 6 -5.97 1.99 16.68
N GLU A 7 -7.23 2.13 17.08
CA GLU A 7 -8.07 1.05 17.59
C GLU A 7 -8.28 -0.02 16.51
N GLN A 8 -8.48 0.41 15.26
CA GLN A 8 -8.63 -0.51 14.14
C GLN A 8 -7.34 -1.27 13.85
N ILE A 9 -6.18 -0.61 13.93
CA ILE A 9 -4.86 -1.26 13.82
C ILE A 9 -4.67 -2.28 14.96
N GLU A 10 -5.05 -1.93 16.19
CA GLU A 10 -4.96 -2.84 17.33
C GLU A 10 -5.90 -4.05 17.20
N SER A 11 -7.11 -3.86 16.68
CA SER A 11 -8.02 -4.95 16.33
C SER A 11 -7.39 -5.88 15.29
N TRP A 12 -6.77 -5.32 14.25
CA TRP A 12 -6.11 -6.13 13.22
C TRP A 12 -4.93 -6.92 13.75
N LYS A 13 -4.12 -6.35 14.65
CA LYS A 13 -3.04 -7.11 15.31
C LYS A 13 -3.56 -8.33 16.06
N VAL A 14 -4.69 -8.20 16.77
CA VAL A 14 -5.31 -9.32 17.49
C VAL A 14 -5.81 -10.39 16.51
N GLU A 15 -6.54 -9.99 15.47
CA GLU A 15 -7.06 -10.92 14.46
C GLU A 15 -5.94 -11.67 13.72
N LEU A 16 -4.87 -10.96 13.34
CA LEU A 16 -3.73 -11.54 12.64
C LEU A 16 -2.91 -12.45 13.55
N ALA A 17 -2.69 -12.07 14.81
CA ALA A 17 -2.01 -12.92 15.78
C ALA A 17 -2.74 -14.25 15.98
N GLN A 18 -4.07 -14.21 16.10
CA GLN A 18 -4.90 -15.41 16.23
C GLN A 18 -4.83 -16.28 14.97
N LYS A 19 -4.90 -15.68 13.77
CA LYS A 19 -4.83 -16.44 12.51
C LYS A 19 -3.45 -17.04 12.24
N LEU A 20 -2.38 -16.37 12.64
CA LEU A 20 -1.01 -16.79 12.38
C LEU A 20 -0.44 -17.67 13.51
N SER A 21 -1.22 -17.96 14.54
CA SER A 21 -0.77 -18.64 15.76
C SER A 21 0.48 -17.98 16.36
N GLN A 22 0.53 -16.65 16.33
CA GLN A 22 1.62 -15.83 16.86
C GLN A 22 1.15 -15.03 18.08
N ASP A 23 2.11 -14.57 18.88
CA ASP A 23 1.81 -13.59 19.91
C ASP A 23 1.48 -12.23 19.28
N LYS A 24 0.49 -11.52 19.84
CA LYS A 24 0.15 -10.16 19.43
C LYS A 24 1.38 -9.23 19.40
N ALA A 25 2.32 -9.43 20.34
CA ALA A 25 3.54 -8.64 20.45
C ALA A 25 4.52 -8.83 19.27
N ASP A 26 4.38 -9.95 18.56
CA ASP A 26 5.21 -10.30 17.40
C ASP A 26 4.60 -9.81 16.09
N ILE A 27 3.33 -9.40 16.08
CA ILE A 27 2.67 -8.81 14.92
C ILE A 27 2.82 -7.29 14.93
N VAL A 28 3.40 -6.77 13.85
CA VAL A 28 3.49 -5.32 13.60
C VAL A 28 2.66 -4.99 12.37
N VAL A 29 1.71 -4.07 12.55
CA VAL A 29 0.88 -3.54 11.47
C VAL A 29 1.21 -2.06 11.30
N THR A 30 1.67 -1.69 10.11
CA THR A 30 2.03 -0.32 9.76
C THR A 30 1.15 0.16 8.61
N VAL A 31 0.54 1.33 8.79
CA VAL A 31 -0.24 2.00 7.73
C VAL A 31 0.58 3.17 7.21
N VAL A 32 0.94 3.11 5.93
CA VAL A 32 1.67 4.18 5.23
C VAL A 32 0.71 4.87 4.28
N THR A 33 0.68 6.20 4.30
CA THR A 33 -0.07 6.99 3.31
C THR A 33 0.93 7.55 2.31
N LEU A 34 0.75 7.25 1.03
CA LEU A 34 1.48 7.88 -0.06
C LEU A 34 0.56 8.90 -0.71
N ASP A 35 0.99 10.16 -0.77
CA ASP A 35 0.25 11.21 -1.44
C ASP A 35 1.19 12.23 -2.09
N TYR A 36 0.61 13.14 -2.88
CA TYR A 36 1.37 14.14 -3.65
C TYR A 36 1.73 15.39 -2.81
N GLY A 37 1.90 15.22 -1.49
CA GLY A 37 2.19 16.29 -0.54
C GLY A 37 0.97 17.13 -0.15
N MET A 38 -0.20 16.81 -0.71
CA MET A 38 -1.45 17.56 -0.51
C MET A 38 -2.65 16.65 -0.22
N LYS A 39 -2.44 15.53 0.49
CA LYS A 39 -3.48 14.52 0.74
C LYS A 39 -4.12 14.12 -0.61
N LYS A 40 -5.46 14.15 -0.69
CA LYS A 40 -6.20 13.76 -1.90
C LYS A 40 -6.23 14.83 -3.00
N LYS A 41 -5.64 16.00 -2.77
CA LYS A 41 -5.75 17.12 -3.70
C LYS A 41 -4.61 17.07 -4.72
N ASP A 42 -4.94 17.36 -5.97
CA ASP A 42 -3.94 17.61 -7.00
C ASP A 42 -3.15 18.91 -6.64
N PRO A 43 -1.83 18.82 -6.39
CA PRO A 43 -1.02 20.02 -6.16
C PRO A 43 -0.98 20.94 -7.38
N ILE A 44 -1.11 20.42 -8.61
CA ILE A 44 -1.09 21.23 -9.84
C ILE A 44 -2.27 22.23 -9.87
N ASN A 45 -3.43 21.84 -9.33
CA ASN A 45 -4.57 22.74 -9.20
C ASN A 45 -4.29 23.91 -8.24
N HIS A 46 -3.30 23.77 -7.36
CA HIS A 46 -2.89 24.80 -6.40
C HIS A 46 -1.66 25.60 -6.87
N THR A 47 -1.06 25.23 -8.02
CA THR A 47 0.08 25.95 -8.63
C THR A 47 -0.39 26.99 -9.65
N TYR A 48 0.27 28.15 -9.72
CA TYR A 48 0.09 29.12 -10.80
C TYR A 48 1.25 29.01 -11.78
N PHE A 49 0.96 29.18 -13.07
CA PHE A 49 1.92 29.17 -14.17
C PHE A 49 1.91 30.53 -14.87
N TYR A 50 2.97 30.85 -15.62
CA TYR A 50 3.06 32.04 -16.45
C TYR A 50 3.45 31.65 -17.87
N ARG A 51 3.20 32.53 -18.85
CA ARG A 51 3.57 32.28 -20.24
C ARG A 51 4.91 32.93 -20.54
N LYS A 52 5.69 32.37 -21.45
CA LYS A 52 7.00 32.95 -21.84
C LYS A 52 6.88 34.42 -22.28
N ASN A 53 5.78 34.78 -22.95
CA ASN A 53 5.49 36.13 -23.44
C ASN A 53 4.69 37.00 -22.45
N ASP A 54 4.29 36.47 -21.30
CA ASP A 54 3.58 37.20 -20.25
C ASP A 54 3.93 36.61 -18.88
N PHE A 55 4.97 37.16 -18.27
CA PHE A 55 5.54 36.73 -16.98
C PHE A 55 4.88 37.40 -15.77
N THR A 56 3.99 38.38 -15.98
CA THR A 56 3.34 39.13 -14.89
C THR A 56 1.98 38.56 -14.50
N ASN A 57 1.30 37.86 -15.41
CA ASN A 57 -0.01 37.28 -15.15
C ASN A 57 0.07 35.77 -14.90
N GLY A 58 -0.29 35.36 -13.69
CA GLY A 58 -0.42 33.95 -13.32
C GLY A 58 -1.73 33.36 -13.84
N PHE A 59 -1.70 32.13 -14.32
CA PHE A 59 -2.90 31.38 -14.71
C PHE A 59 -2.87 29.94 -14.16
N LYS A 60 -4.04 29.29 -14.16
CA LYS A 60 -4.21 27.87 -13.85
C LYS A 60 -4.31 27.06 -15.14
N ILE A 61 -3.68 25.89 -15.19
CA ILE A 61 -3.84 24.96 -16.31
C ILE A 61 -5.20 24.27 -16.16
N PRO A 62 -6.13 24.40 -17.11
CA PRO A 62 -7.43 23.71 -17.05
C PRO A 62 -7.26 22.19 -17.11
N GLU A 63 -8.13 21.43 -16.43
CA GLU A 63 -8.14 19.96 -16.47
C GLU A 63 -8.19 19.39 -17.89
N SER A 64 -8.92 20.05 -18.81
CA SER A 64 -9.01 19.65 -20.21
C SER A 64 -7.69 19.72 -20.98
N GLN A 65 -6.72 20.49 -20.49
CA GLN A 65 -5.37 20.60 -21.06
C GLN A 65 -4.37 19.66 -20.39
N LYS A 66 -4.77 18.96 -19.33
CA LYS A 66 -3.93 17.96 -18.70
C LYS A 66 -3.95 16.67 -19.52
N SER A 67 -2.84 15.95 -19.48
CA SER A 67 -2.77 14.63 -20.12
C SER A 67 -3.76 13.67 -19.45
N ARG A 68 -4.49 12.90 -20.26
CA ARG A 68 -5.40 11.85 -19.78
C ARG A 68 -4.66 10.66 -19.14
N LEU A 69 -3.33 10.62 -19.27
CA LEU A 69 -2.47 9.60 -18.68
C LEU A 69 -1.99 9.98 -17.27
N LEU A 70 -2.39 11.15 -16.74
CA LEU A 70 -2.03 11.53 -15.38
C LEU A 70 -2.85 10.74 -14.35
N PRO A 71 -2.30 10.54 -13.14
CA PRO A 71 -3.05 9.97 -12.03
C PRO A 71 -4.33 10.76 -11.74
N THR A 72 -5.43 10.05 -11.54
CA THR A 72 -6.70 10.62 -11.07
C THR A 72 -6.87 10.49 -9.56
N THR A 73 -6.02 9.68 -8.92
CA THR A 73 -5.94 9.48 -7.47
C THR A 73 -4.61 10.02 -6.97
N PHE A 74 -4.65 10.94 -5.99
CA PHE A 74 -3.47 11.64 -5.47
C PHE A 74 -3.04 11.17 -4.07
N SER A 75 -3.76 10.20 -3.50
CA SER A 75 -3.47 9.64 -2.19
C SER A 75 -3.93 8.20 -2.13
N GLU A 76 -3.07 7.33 -1.61
CA GLU A 76 -3.28 5.90 -1.41
C GLU A 76 -2.71 5.46 -0.06
N LYS A 77 -3.11 4.27 0.40
CA LYS A 77 -2.63 3.70 1.66
C LYS A 77 -2.11 2.29 1.47
N PHE A 78 -0.97 2.02 2.06
CA PHE A 78 -0.38 0.70 2.18
C PHE A 78 -0.55 0.20 3.60
N ILE A 79 -1.08 -1.03 3.73
CA ILE A 79 -1.10 -1.75 4.99
C ILE A 79 0.00 -2.79 4.90
N ARG A 80 1.04 -2.64 5.73
CA ARG A 80 2.16 -3.58 5.81
C ARG A 80 2.06 -4.36 7.11
N VAL A 81 2.14 -5.67 7.00
CA VAL A 81 2.11 -6.59 8.13
C VAL A 81 3.45 -7.29 8.22
N TYR A 82 4.05 -7.28 9.41
CA TYR A 82 5.31 -7.96 9.71
C TYR A 82 5.10 -8.91 10.88
N CYS A 83 5.74 -10.08 10.81
CA CYS A 83 5.87 -10.99 11.92
C CYS A 83 7.33 -11.00 12.38
N LYS A 84 7.59 -10.79 13.68
CA LYS A 84 8.96 -10.76 14.23
C LYS A 84 9.61 -12.14 14.32
N LYS A 85 8.81 -13.21 14.41
CA LYS A 85 9.29 -14.58 14.53
C LYS A 85 8.84 -15.36 13.30
N SER A 86 9.78 -15.76 12.44
CA SER A 86 9.56 -16.86 11.49
C SER A 86 10.41 -18.03 11.95
N LYS A 87 9.77 -19.16 12.30
CA LYS A 87 10.48 -20.33 12.83
C LYS A 87 11.01 -21.23 11.70
N SER A 88 10.45 -21.14 10.49
CA SER A 88 10.85 -21.88 9.28
C SER A 88 10.30 -21.23 7.98
N GLU A 89 10.76 -21.69 6.81
CA GLU A 89 10.19 -21.30 5.50
C GLU A 89 8.74 -21.77 5.34
N THR A 90 8.41 -22.98 5.81
CA THR A 90 7.04 -23.51 5.80
C THR A 90 6.08 -22.66 6.62
N ASP A 91 6.52 -22.12 7.76
CA ASP A 91 5.69 -21.19 8.56
C ASP A 91 5.44 -19.86 7.81
N LEU A 92 6.36 -19.45 6.94
CA LEU A 92 6.22 -18.21 6.17
C LEU A 92 5.18 -18.37 5.07
N GLU A 93 5.17 -19.50 4.36
CA GLU A 93 4.18 -19.81 3.33
C GLU A 93 2.75 -19.86 3.91
N GLU A 94 2.56 -20.58 5.02
CA GLU A 94 1.28 -20.65 5.73
C GLU A 94 0.85 -19.26 6.24
N ALA A 95 1.79 -18.48 6.76
CA ALA A 95 1.50 -17.10 7.19
C ALA A 95 1.05 -16.20 6.03
N GLN A 96 1.65 -16.35 4.85
CA GLN A 96 1.24 -15.62 3.66
C GLN A 96 -0.16 -16.03 3.20
N GLU A 97 -0.50 -17.33 3.24
CA GLU A 97 -1.86 -17.81 2.94
C GLU A 97 -2.90 -17.22 3.90
N HIS A 98 -2.63 -17.29 5.20
CA HIS A 98 -3.52 -16.72 6.21
C HIS A 98 -3.67 -15.20 6.06
N PHE A 99 -2.61 -14.50 5.67
CA PHE A 99 -2.66 -13.07 5.36
C PHE A 99 -3.50 -12.78 4.11
N ARG A 100 -3.36 -13.57 3.04
CA ARG A 100 -4.19 -13.46 1.82
C ARG A 100 -5.67 -13.61 2.15
N ASP A 101 -6.02 -14.64 2.92
CA ASP A 101 -7.39 -14.87 3.37
C ASP A 101 -7.94 -13.73 4.22
N TRP A 102 -7.10 -13.19 5.10
CA TRP A 102 -7.46 -12.04 5.91
C TRP A 102 -7.72 -10.80 5.04
N CYS A 103 -6.86 -10.51 4.06
CA CYS A 103 -7.06 -9.43 3.09
C CYS A 103 -8.37 -9.59 2.33
N LYS A 104 -8.65 -10.80 1.81
CA LYS A 104 -9.90 -11.11 1.10
C LYS A 104 -11.12 -10.89 1.98
N LYS A 105 -11.11 -11.35 3.23
CA LYS A 105 -12.21 -11.15 4.19
C LYS A 105 -12.46 -9.67 4.52
N LYS A 106 -11.41 -8.85 4.53
CA LYS A 106 -11.51 -7.40 4.76
C LYS A 106 -11.85 -6.59 3.50
N GLY A 107 -11.88 -7.22 2.32
CA GLY A 107 -12.11 -6.55 1.05
C GLY A 107 -10.89 -5.74 0.57
N PHE A 108 -9.68 -6.10 1.01
CA PHE A 108 -8.44 -5.51 0.53
C PHE A 108 -7.96 -6.18 -0.77
N PRO A 109 -7.16 -5.47 -1.60
CA PRO A 109 -6.50 -6.10 -2.73
C PRO A 109 -5.56 -7.23 -2.27
N PRO A 110 -5.23 -8.18 -3.16
CA PRO A 110 -4.24 -9.20 -2.87
C PRO A 110 -2.87 -8.56 -2.52
N PRO A 111 -2.06 -9.21 -1.67
CA PRO A 111 -0.71 -8.72 -1.34
C PRO A 111 0.19 -8.58 -2.57
N GLU A 112 1.05 -7.56 -2.55
CA GLU A 112 1.87 -7.12 -3.69
C GLU A 112 2.94 -8.13 -4.14
N ALA A 113 3.37 -9.05 -3.28
CA ALA A 113 4.36 -10.09 -3.60
C ALA A 113 3.94 -11.06 -4.72
N GLU A 114 2.66 -11.07 -5.10
CA GLU A 114 2.11 -11.84 -6.22
C GLU A 114 1.70 -10.96 -7.41
N ALA A 115 1.71 -9.63 -7.24
CA ALA A 115 1.29 -8.69 -8.27
C ALA A 115 2.40 -8.39 -9.30
N ILE A 116 3.61 -8.91 -9.10
CA ILE A 116 4.72 -8.83 -10.06
C ILE A 116 4.80 -10.16 -10.82
N PRO A 117 4.44 -10.21 -12.11
CA PRO A 117 4.67 -11.39 -12.93
C PRO A 117 6.19 -11.63 -13.05
N GLY A 118 6.67 -12.77 -12.55
CA GLY A 118 8.05 -13.23 -12.75
C GLY A 118 9.00 -13.17 -11.55
N SER A 119 8.52 -12.93 -10.31
CA SER A 119 9.36 -13.05 -9.10
C SER A 119 9.32 -14.44 -8.46
N GLU A 120 9.18 -15.51 -9.25
CA GLU A 120 9.47 -16.86 -8.74
C GLU A 120 10.96 -16.90 -8.39
N VAL A 121 11.26 -17.04 -7.09
CA VAL A 121 12.61 -17.40 -6.62
C VAL A 121 12.90 -18.78 -7.19
N PRO A 122 13.99 -18.98 -7.96
CA PRO A 122 14.31 -20.30 -8.47
C PRO A 122 14.46 -21.26 -7.28
N GLN A 123 13.56 -22.23 -7.15
CA GLN A 123 13.76 -23.35 -6.25
C GLN A 123 15.07 -24.03 -6.66
N ALA A 124 16.06 -23.98 -5.78
CA ALA A 124 17.28 -24.77 -5.93
C ALA A 124 16.87 -26.24 -5.86
N LYS A 125 16.75 -26.88 -7.03
CA LYS A 125 16.63 -28.34 -7.10
C LYS A 125 17.91 -28.93 -6.56
N SER A 126 17.83 -29.44 -5.33
CA SER A 126 18.83 -30.35 -4.78
C SER A 126 18.77 -31.66 -5.55
N THR A 127 19.96 -32.19 -5.79
CA THR A 127 20.35 -33.25 -6.73
C THR A 127 19.80 -34.63 -6.35
N GLU A 128 19.54 -35.46 -7.36
CA GLU A 128 20.09 -36.82 -7.47
C GLU A 128 20.38 -37.15 -8.93
#